data_AF-A0A8J8EME3-F1
#
_entry.id   AF-A0A8J8EME3-F1
#
_cell.length_a   1.000
_cell.length_b   1.000
_cell.length_c   1.000
_cell.angle_alpha   90.00
_cell.angle_beta   90.00
_cell.angle_gamma   90.00
#
_symmetry.space_group_name_H-M   'P 1'
#
loop_
_entity.id
_entity.type
_entity.pdbx_description
1 polymer ?
#
loop_
_entity_poly.entity_id
_entity_poly.type
_entity_poly.pdbx_seq_one_letter_code
_entity_poly.pdbx_strand_id
1 'polypeptide(L)'
;LLESILLFATLFRPEVIELIKDSAERLTWVDSLAVAAGAIAREKAGMMTSEIARELGRTEQTIRKHLKGESKAGQLVRETYELIKQGKLDELIKTIEIIEKGGLKEVIAKEEYEKLMKEYEKLKLEYEAVKKELEKMKEIARLAEAEKAQEEIERLRKEIEKTRMDFERLKKEKKSIEKELMETKLKLMELQSIRIEKEKFKQLEEKVKKLEDQLRGREEEIKRLNEEKISLIQKIEELEAY
;
A
#
# COMPACT_ATOMS: atom_id res chain seq x y z
N LEU A 1 -17.49 -48.52 54.07
CA LEU A 1 -17.72 -47.10 54.43
C LEU A 1 -17.17 -46.14 53.38
N LEU A 2 -15.89 -46.26 52.99
CA LEU A 2 -15.26 -45.34 52.02
C LEU A 2 -15.97 -45.27 50.65
N GLU A 3 -16.41 -46.41 50.11
CA GLU A 3 -17.15 -46.47 48.84
C GLU A 3 -18.40 -45.59 48.84
N SER A 4 -19.27 -45.74 49.84
CA SER A 4 -20.52 -44.98 49.95
C SER A 4 -20.25 -43.49 50.11
N ILE A 5 -19.21 -43.11 50.87
CA ILE A 5 -18.79 -41.72 51.03
C ILE A 5 -18.31 -41.14 49.69
N LEU A 6 -17.45 -41.87 48.97
CA LEU A 6 -16.92 -41.43 47.67
C LEU A 6 -18.02 -41.27 46.62
N LEU A 7 -18.94 -42.24 46.55
CA LEU A 7 -20.07 -42.16 45.64
C LEU A 7 -20.96 -40.96 45.97
N PHE A 8 -21.38 -40.84 47.23
CA PHE A 8 -22.23 -39.75 47.67
C PHE A 8 -21.58 -38.39 47.42
N ALA A 9 -20.36 -38.19 47.90
CA ALA A 9 -19.61 -36.96 47.72
C ALA A 9 -19.42 -36.60 46.23
N THR A 10 -19.19 -37.58 45.36
CA THR A 10 -18.99 -37.31 43.93
C THR A 10 -20.31 -36.94 43.23
N LEU A 11 -21.43 -37.58 43.59
CA LEU A 11 -22.76 -37.28 43.01
C LEU A 11 -23.21 -35.84 43.28
N PHE A 12 -22.77 -35.25 44.39
CA PHE A 12 -23.13 -33.88 44.77
C PHE A 12 -22.14 -32.81 44.30
N ARG A 13 -21.14 -33.17 43.48
CA ARG A 13 -20.32 -32.16 42.80
C ARG A 13 -21.17 -31.40 41.77
N PRO A 14 -21.05 -30.05 41.65
CA PRO A 14 -21.84 -29.27 40.69
C PRO A 14 -21.75 -29.77 39.25
N GLU A 15 -20.54 -30.09 38.79
CA GLU A 15 -20.30 -30.64 37.46
C GLU A 15 -20.94 -32.03 37.24
N VAL A 16 -21.06 -32.85 38.29
CA VAL A 16 -21.68 -34.18 38.22
C VAL A 16 -23.19 -34.08 38.22
N ILE A 17 -23.76 -33.14 39.00
CA ILE A 17 -25.19 -32.86 39.01
C ILE A 17 -25.68 -32.47 37.62
N GLU A 18 -24.93 -31.62 36.90
CA GLU A 18 -25.26 -31.28 35.51
C GLU A 18 -25.11 -32.49 34.57
N LEU A 19 -24.08 -33.34 34.75
CA LEU A 19 -23.93 -34.56 33.94
C LEU A 19 -25.10 -35.55 34.11
N ILE A 20 -25.63 -35.70 35.32
CA ILE A 20 -26.72 -36.65 35.61
C ILE A 20 -28.12 -36.04 35.46
N LYS A 21 -28.19 -34.77 35.02
CA LYS A 21 -29.44 -34.03 34.82
C LYS A 21 -30.27 -34.65 33.71
N ASP A 22 -29.63 -35.06 32.62
CA ASP A 22 -30.30 -35.78 31.54
C ASP A 22 -30.72 -37.19 32.01
N SER A 23 -32.03 -37.45 31.96
CA SER A 23 -32.60 -38.75 32.35
C SER A 23 -32.11 -39.92 31.51
N ALA A 24 -31.71 -39.69 30.24
CA ALA A 24 -31.30 -40.76 29.35
C ALA A 24 -29.93 -41.34 29.73
N GLU A 25 -28.98 -40.50 30.16
CA GLU A 25 -27.61 -40.93 30.50
C GLU A 25 -27.39 -41.13 32.01
N ARG A 26 -28.31 -40.66 32.86
CA ARG A 26 -28.21 -40.70 34.32
C ARG A 26 -27.82 -42.09 34.85
N LEU A 27 -28.47 -43.14 34.35
CA LEU A 27 -28.21 -44.50 34.82
C LEU A 27 -26.77 -44.94 34.52
N THR A 28 -26.29 -44.64 33.31
CA THR A 28 -24.92 -44.98 32.87
C THR A 28 -23.87 -44.23 33.67
N TRP A 29 -24.11 -42.95 33.96
CA TRP A 29 -23.22 -42.15 34.80
C TRP A 29 -23.20 -42.64 36.24
N VAL A 30 -24.36 -42.91 36.84
CA VAL A 30 -24.46 -43.41 38.22
C VAL A 30 -23.80 -44.78 38.36
N ASP A 31 -24.03 -45.70 37.41
CA ASP A 31 -23.38 -47.02 37.38
C ASP A 31 -21.85 -46.89 37.27
N SER A 32 -21.37 -46.06 36.35
CA SER A 32 -19.92 -45.85 36.16
C SER A 32 -19.26 -45.21 37.39
N LEU A 33 -19.93 -44.26 38.06
CA LEU A 33 -19.46 -43.63 39.28
C LEU A 33 -19.45 -44.60 40.47
N ALA A 34 -20.49 -45.44 40.60
CA ALA A 34 -20.56 -46.46 41.64
C ALA A 34 -19.44 -47.49 41.48
N VAL A 35 -19.21 -47.98 40.25
CA VAL A 35 -18.10 -48.89 39.94
C VAL A 35 -16.75 -48.25 40.25
N ALA A 36 -16.55 -46.99 39.87
CA ALA A 36 -15.30 -46.26 40.14
C ALA A 36 -15.06 -46.04 41.65
N ALA A 37 -16.09 -45.66 42.41
CA ALA A 37 -16.04 -45.51 43.86
C ALA A 37 -15.74 -46.83 44.57
N GLY A 38 -16.40 -47.91 44.15
CA GLY A 38 -16.15 -49.26 44.65
C GLY A 38 -14.74 -49.74 44.34
N ALA A 39 -14.22 -49.43 43.15
CA ALA A 39 -12.87 -49.80 42.75
C ALA A 39 -11.81 -49.08 43.59
N ILE A 40 -11.91 -47.75 43.69
CA ILE A 40 -10.95 -46.94 44.45
C ILE A 40 -10.99 -47.30 45.93
N ALA A 41 -12.19 -47.49 46.53
CA ALA A 41 -12.31 -47.86 47.93
C ALA A 41 -11.61 -49.19 48.25
N ARG A 42 -11.73 -50.19 47.36
CA ARG A 42 -11.09 -51.50 47.49
C ARG A 42 -9.58 -51.45 47.23
N GLU A 43 -9.12 -50.64 46.27
CA GLU A 43 -7.69 -50.38 46.08
C GLU A 43 -7.07 -49.79 47.35
N LYS A 44 -7.74 -48.82 47.99
CA LYS A 44 -7.29 -48.25 49.27
C LYS A 44 -7.34 -49.23 50.44
N ALA A 45 -8.14 -50.29 50.33
CA ALA A 45 -8.15 -51.40 51.28
C ALA A 45 -7.06 -52.46 50.99
N GLY A 46 -6.24 -52.27 49.95
CA GLY A 46 -5.11 -53.15 49.61
C GLY A 46 -5.46 -54.33 48.69
N MET A 47 -6.66 -54.36 48.10
CA MET A 47 -7.08 -55.43 47.19
C MET A 47 -6.38 -55.33 45.83
N MET A 48 -6.08 -56.48 45.21
CA MET A 48 -5.52 -56.51 43.85
C MET A 48 -6.59 -56.17 42.79
N THR A 49 -6.18 -55.58 41.68
CA THR A 49 -7.09 -55.18 40.59
C THR A 49 -7.95 -56.33 40.06
N SER A 50 -7.40 -57.54 40.00
CA SER A 50 -8.12 -58.75 39.57
C SER A 50 -9.19 -59.20 40.56
N GLU A 51 -8.97 -59.00 41.86
CA GLU A 51 -9.95 -59.29 42.92
C GLU A 51 -11.10 -58.26 42.87
N ILE A 52 -10.75 -56.98 42.74
CA ILE A 52 -11.71 -55.88 42.59
C ILE A 52 -12.62 -56.10 41.37
N ALA A 53 -12.05 -56.52 40.25
CA ALA A 53 -12.77 -56.82 39.01
C ALA A 53 -13.82 -57.92 39.20
N ARG A 54 -13.46 -59.01 39.90
CA ARG A 54 -14.38 -60.10 40.22
C ARG A 54 -15.52 -59.65 41.12
N GLU A 55 -15.23 -58.90 42.17
CA GLU A 55 -16.26 -58.44 43.11
C GLU A 55 -17.23 -57.44 42.48
N LEU A 56 -16.73 -56.52 41.65
CA LEU A 56 -17.56 -55.50 41.01
C LEU A 56 -18.23 -56.00 39.72
N GLY A 57 -17.99 -57.25 39.32
CA GLY A 57 -18.56 -57.83 38.11
C GLY A 57 -18.13 -57.13 36.82
N ARG A 58 -16.89 -56.61 36.77
CA ARG A 58 -16.33 -55.88 35.62
C ARG A 58 -15.01 -56.51 35.16
N THR A 59 -14.57 -56.14 33.97
CA THR A 59 -13.25 -56.59 33.49
C THR A 59 -12.12 -55.89 34.25
N GLU A 60 -10.97 -56.57 34.40
CA GLU A 60 -9.79 -55.97 35.03
C GLU A 60 -9.32 -54.71 34.28
N GLN A 61 -9.48 -54.68 32.95
CA GLN A 61 -9.19 -53.51 32.14
C GLN A 61 -10.08 -52.32 32.50
N THR A 62 -11.39 -52.54 32.69
CA THR A 62 -12.34 -51.49 33.11
C THR A 62 -11.97 -50.95 34.49
N ILE A 63 -11.69 -51.83 35.45
CA ILE A 63 -11.27 -51.41 36.79
C ILE A 63 -9.96 -50.63 36.73
N ARG A 64 -8.98 -51.10 35.95
CA ARG A 64 -7.70 -50.40 35.77
C ARG A 64 -7.87 -48.99 35.22
N LYS A 65 -8.78 -48.79 34.25
CA LYS A 65 -9.11 -47.45 33.72
C LYS A 65 -9.70 -46.54 34.80
N HIS A 66 -10.62 -47.04 35.63
CA HIS A 66 -11.18 -46.26 36.75
C HIS A 66 -10.12 -45.93 37.80
N LEU A 67 -9.34 -46.92 38.23
CA LEU A 67 -8.29 -46.73 39.23
C LEU A 67 -7.27 -45.70 38.74
N LYS A 68 -6.79 -45.78 37.49
CA LYS A 68 -5.84 -44.81 36.93
C LYS A 68 -6.42 -43.42 36.64
N GLY A 69 -7.75 -43.25 36.71
CA GLY A 69 -8.41 -42.00 36.31
C GLY A 69 -8.48 -41.78 34.80
N GLU A 70 -8.28 -42.83 33.99
CA GLU A 70 -8.37 -42.76 32.51
C GLU A 70 -9.83 -42.65 32.04
N SER A 71 -10.78 -43.13 32.86
CA SER A 71 -12.22 -42.89 32.67
C SER A 71 -12.65 -41.59 33.36
N LYS A 72 -13.64 -40.88 32.81
CA LYS A 72 -14.18 -39.67 33.44
C LYS A 72 -14.74 -39.92 34.85
N ALA A 73 -15.47 -41.02 35.06
CA ALA A 73 -15.96 -41.41 36.39
C ALA A 73 -14.82 -41.67 37.39
N GLY A 74 -13.77 -42.38 36.95
CA GLY A 74 -12.57 -42.63 37.76
C GLY A 74 -11.83 -41.34 38.13
N GLN A 75 -11.72 -40.40 37.19
CA GLN A 75 -11.12 -39.09 37.44
C GLN A 75 -11.91 -38.33 38.51
N LEU A 76 -13.23 -38.19 38.32
CA LEU A 76 -14.11 -37.45 39.24
C LEU A 76 -14.05 -38.01 40.66
N VAL A 77 -14.14 -39.34 40.81
CA VAL A 77 -14.11 -40.00 42.12
C VAL A 77 -12.73 -39.88 42.78
N ARG A 78 -11.64 -39.96 42.01
CA ARG A 78 -10.27 -39.80 42.52
C ARG A 78 -10.02 -38.38 43.02
N GLU A 79 -10.47 -37.37 42.27
CA GLU A 79 -10.44 -35.97 42.72
C GLU A 79 -11.25 -35.79 44.01
N THR A 80 -12.45 -36.37 44.09
CA THR A 80 -13.27 -36.36 45.30
C THR A 80 -12.54 -37.00 46.48
N TYR A 81 -11.88 -38.14 46.28
CA TYR A 81 -11.08 -38.79 47.33
C TYR A 81 -9.97 -37.87 47.87
N GLU A 82 -9.25 -37.18 46.99
CA GLU A 82 -8.20 -36.24 47.42
C GLU A 82 -8.77 -35.04 48.16
N LEU A 83 -9.92 -34.50 47.74
CA LEU A 83 -10.61 -33.41 48.45
C LEU A 83 -11.02 -33.83 49.88
N ILE A 84 -11.57 -35.03 50.03
CA ILE A 84 -11.95 -35.58 51.34
C ILE A 84 -10.71 -35.77 52.22
N LYS A 85 -9.63 -36.31 51.65
CA LYS A 85 -8.36 -36.49 52.36
C LYS A 85 -7.76 -35.17 52.83
N GLN A 86 -7.98 -34.08 52.08
CA GLN A 86 -7.57 -32.72 52.45
C GLN A 86 -8.52 -32.04 53.46
N GLY A 87 -9.57 -32.72 53.92
CA GLY A 87 -10.55 -32.18 54.86
C GLY A 87 -11.57 -31.23 54.23
N LYS A 88 -11.68 -31.18 52.90
CA LYS A 88 -12.59 -30.28 52.18
C LYS A 88 -13.99 -30.85 51.94
N LEU A 89 -14.41 -31.82 52.76
CA LEU A 89 -15.76 -32.40 52.66
C LEU A 89 -16.86 -31.35 52.94
N ASP A 90 -16.54 -30.33 53.75
CA ASP A 90 -17.45 -29.22 54.06
C ASP A 90 -17.91 -28.43 52.83
N GLU A 91 -17.09 -28.34 51.78
CA GLU A 91 -17.44 -27.67 50.52
C GLU A 91 -18.54 -28.45 49.77
N LEU A 92 -18.52 -29.78 49.86
CA LEU A 92 -19.53 -30.66 49.28
C LEU A 92 -20.83 -30.65 50.09
N ILE A 93 -20.73 -30.65 51.41
CA ILE A 93 -21.89 -30.55 52.32
C ILE A 93 -22.64 -29.23 52.10
N LYS A 94 -21.92 -28.11 51.94
CA LYS A 94 -22.53 -26.82 51.56
C LYS A 94 -23.31 -26.91 50.27
N THR A 95 -22.81 -27.66 49.28
CA THR A 95 -23.50 -27.83 48.00
C THR A 95 -24.84 -28.56 48.19
N ILE A 96 -24.89 -29.56 49.08
CA ILE A 96 -26.13 -30.28 49.44
C ILE A 96 -27.11 -29.34 50.15
N GLU A 97 -26.65 -28.58 51.15
CA GLU A 97 -27.50 -27.62 51.88
C GLU A 97 -28.09 -26.55 50.95
N ILE A 98 -27.32 -26.13 49.94
CA ILE A 98 -27.74 -25.16 48.93
C ILE A 98 -28.76 -25.78 47.95
N ILE A 99 -28.60 -27.06 47.59
CA ILE A 99 -29.57 -27.80 46.76
C ILE A 99 -30.90 -27.97 47.50
N GLU A 100 -30.86 -28.36 48.77
CA GLU A 100 -32.07 -28.51 49.61
C GLU A 100 -32.81 -27.17 49.74
N LYS A 101 -32.09 -26.05 49.75
CA LYS A 101 -32.66 -24.70 49.77
C LYS A 101 -33.00 -24.12 48.38
N GLY A 102 -32.79 -24.88 47.30
CA GLY A 102 -33.11 -24.48 45.92
C GLY A 102 -32.12 -23.49 45.27
N GLY A 103 -30.95 -23.23 45.88
CA GLY A 103 -30.01 -22.18 45.49
C GLY A 103 -28.87 -22.59 44.55
N LEU A 104 -28.81 -23.84 44.05
CA LEU A 104 -27.68 -24.32 43.25
C LEU A 104 -27.48 -23.51 41.95
N LYS A 105 -28.56 -23.03 41.34
CA LYS A 105 -28.52 -22.14 40.17
C LYS A 105 -27.84 -20.80 40.47
N GLU A 106 -27.99 -20.29 41.69
CA GLU A 106 -27.51 -18.97 42.10
C GLU A 106 -26.00 -18.95 42.30
N VAL A 107 -25.43 -20.05 42.82
CA VAL A 107 -23.98 -20.18 43.04
C VAL A 107 -23.24 -20.34 41.72
N ILE A 108 -23.74 -21.21 40.82
CA ILE A 108 -23.15 -21.42 39.50
C ILE A 108 -23.19 -20.13 38.68
N ALA A 109 -24.31 -19.41 38.70
CA ALA A 109 -24.44 -18.13 37.99
C ALA A 109 -23.46 -17.06 38.51
N LYS A 110 -23.16 -17.05 39.82
CA LYS A 110 -22.24 -16.09 40.42
C LYS A 110 -20.79 -16.35 40.02
N GLU A 111 -20.35 -17.60 40.02
CA GLU A 111 -18.98 -17.95 39.60
C GLU A 111 -18.76 -17.68 38.10
N GLU A 112 -19.74 -17.98 37.27
CA GLU A 112 -19.69 -17.66 35.83
C GLU A 112 -19.64 -16.14 35.60
N TYR A 113 -20.44 -15.38 36.35
CA TYR A 113 -20.42 -13.92 36.29
C TYR A 113 -19.06 -13.34 36.69
N GLU A 114 -18.44 -13.84 37.76
CA GLU A 114 -17.12 -13.38 38.19
C GLU A 114 -16.01 -13.69 37.16
N LYS A 115 -16.06 -14.86 36.52
CA LYS A 115 -15.13 -15.20 35.42
C LYS A 115 -15.33 -14.27 34.22
N LEU A 116 -16.59 -14.08 33.81
CA LEU A 116 -16.93 -13.22 32.68
C LEU A 116 -16.51 -11.76 32.92
N MET A 117 -16.66 -11.27 34.15
CA MET A 117 -16.20 -9.92 34.53
C MET A 117 -14.68 -9.77 34.43
N LYS A 118 -13.92 -10.77 34.86
CA LYS A 118 -12.44 -10.76 34.72
C LYS A 118 -12.02 -10.78 33.24
N GLU A 119 -12.69 -11.58 32.42
CA GLU A 119 -12.42 -11.61 30.98
C GLU A 119 -12.77 -10.26 30.32
N TYR A 120 -13.89 -9.65 30.69
CA TYR A 120 -14.29 -8.34 30.20
C TYR A 120 -13.28 -7.25 30.57
N GLU A 121 -12.80 -7.23 31.80
CA GLU A 121 -11.77 -6.27 32.24
C GLU A 121 -10.46 -6.45 31.47
N LYS A 122 -10.02 -7.70 31.29
CA LYS A 122 -8.83 -8.01 30.50
C LYS A 122 -9.00 -7.56 29.04
N LEU A 123 -10.13 -7.90 28.42
CA LEU A 123 -10.41 -7.54 27.03
C LEU A 123 -10.50 -6.02 26.85
N LYS A 124 -11.06 -5.31 27.84
CA LYS A 124 -11.12 -3.84 27.83
C LYS A 124 -9.72 -3.22 27.84
N LEU A 125 -8.80 -3.75 28.66
CA LEU A 125 -7.41 -3.28 28.71
C LEU A 125 -6.69 -3.54 27.38
N GLU A 126 -6.86 -4.72 26.80
CA GLU A 126 -6.30 -5.07 25.49
C GLU A 126 -6.86 -4.15 24.38
N TYR A 127 -8.16 -3.90 24.39
CA TYR A 127 -8.81 -2.98 23.44
C TYR A 127 -8.26 -1.55 23.55
N GLU A 128 -8.10 -1.02 24.77
CA GLU A 128 -7.52 0.30 24.98
C GLU A 128 -6.06 0.39 24.52
N ALA A 129 -5.27 -0.67 24.72
CA ALA A 129 -3.90 -0.75 24.24
C ALA A 129 -3.83 -0.75 22.70
N VAL A 130 -4.59 -1.63 22.06
CA VAL A 130 -4.65 -1.73 20.58
C VAL A 130 -5.15 -0.43 19.97
N LYS A 131 -6.15 0.22 20.58
CA LYS A 131 -6.65 1.52 20.12
C LYS A 131 -5.55 2.58 20.15
N LYS A 132 -4.72 2.63 21.21
CA LYS A 132 -3.60 3.57 21.29
C LYS A 132 -2.52 3.28 20.24
N GLU A 133 -2.22 2.02 19.98
CA GLU A 133 -1.26 1.64 18.94
C GLU A 133 -1.75 1.99 17.53
N LEU A 134 -3.04 1.76 17.26
CA LEU A 134 -3.65 2.13 16.00
C LEU A 134 -3.56 3.64 15.74
N GLU A 135 -3.80 4.46 16.76
CA GLU A 135 -3.70 5.92 16.66
C GLU A 135 -2.26 6.36 16.33
N LYS A 136 -1.26 5.76 16.99
CA LYS A 136 0.16 6.02 16.70
C LYS A 136 0.53 5.61 15.28
N MET A 137 0.05 4.45 14.83
CA MET A 137 0.36 3.93 13.49
C MET A 137 -0.22 4.83 12.39
N LYS A 138 -1.43 5.36 12.59
CA LYS A 138 -2.04 6.34 11.68
C LYS A 138 -1.22 7.62 11.59
N GLU A 139 -0.71 8.12 12.71
CA GLU A 139 0.11 9.33 12.72
C GLU A 139 1.44 9.11 11.98
N ILE A 140 2.10 7.97 12.20
CA ILE A 140 3.33 7.62 11.48
C ILE A 140 3.07 7.51 9.96
N ALA A 141 1.98 6.86 9.55
CA ALA A 141 1.62 6.75 8.14
C ALA A 141 1.40 8.13 7.50
N ARG A 142 0.71 9.03 8.20
CA ARG A 142 0.48 10.41 7.76
C ARG A 142 1.78 11.20 7.62
N LEU A 143 2.72 11.05 8.56
CA LEU A 143 4.03 11.68 8.49
C LEU A 143 4.86 11.15 7.31
N ALA A 144 4.85 9.83 7.08
CA ALA A 144 5.57 9.22 5.97
C ALA A 144 5.01 9.66 4.60
N GLU A 145 3.69 9.83 4.48
CA GLU A 145 3.07 10.40 3.27
C GLU A 145 3.47 11.87 3.07
N ALA A 146 3.52 12.66 4.15
CA ALA A 146 3.96 14.05 4.10
C ALA A 146 5.44 14.17 3.68
N GLU A 147 6.32 13.31 4.18
CA GLU A 147 7.74 13.26 3.80
C GLU A 147 7.91 12.97 2.31
N LYS A 148 7.21 11.95 1.77
CA LYS A 148 7.25 11.64 0.33
C LYS A 148 6.79 12.83 -0.53
N ALA A 149 5.71 13.49 -0.12
CA ALA A 149 5.23 14.68 -0.81
C ALA A 149 6.27 15.83 -0.77
N GLN A 150 6.99 15.99 0.34
CA GLN A 150 8.06 16.98 0.46
C GLN A 150 9.25 16.66 -0.45
N GLU A 151 9.67 15.39 -0.55
CA GLU A 151 10.74 14.97 -1.46
C GLU A 151 10.39 15.26 -2.92
N GLU A 152 9.14 14.97 -3.32
CA GLU A 152 8.67 15.24 -4.68
C GLU A 152 8.60 16.74 -4.98
N ILE A 153 8.13 17.55 -4.03
CA ILE A 153 8.14 19.02 -4.15
C ILE A 153 9.57 19.53 -4.34
N GLU A 154 10.54 19.03 -3.58
CA GLU A 154 11.94 19.46 -3.68
C GLU A 154 12.56 19.07 -5.03
N ARG A 155 12.25 17.88 -5.54
CA ARG A 155 12.66 17.48 -6.90
C ARG A 155 12.07 18.40 -7.96
N LEU A 156 10.77 18.67 -7.91
CA LEU A 156 10.09 19.55 -8.87
C LEU A 156 10.65 20.98 -8.82
N ARG A 157 10.98 21.49 -7.62
CA ARG A 157 11.66 22.80 -7.47
C ARG A 157 12.99 22.87 -8.21
N LYS A 158 13.81 21.83 -8.12
CA LYS A 158 15.09 21.75 -8.85
C LYS A 158 14.89 21.72 -10.37
N GLU A 159 13.89 20.98 -10.84
CA GLU A 159 13.55 20.92 -12.26
C GLU A 159 13.02 22.26 -12.79
N ILE A 160 12.19 22.97 -12.00
CA ILE A 160 11.72 24.32 -12.32
C ILE A 160 12.89 25.30 -12.42
N GLU A 161 13.82 25.28 -11.47
CA GLU A 161 14.95 26.20 -11.49
C GLU A 161 15.85 25.97 -12.70
N LYS A 162 16.14 24.71 -13.04
CA LYS A 162 16.88 24.37 -14.25
C LYS A 162 16.19 24.89 -15.50
N THR A 163 14.88 24.66 -15.62
CA THR A 163 14.07 25.12 -16.75
C THR A 163 14.07 26.64 -16.87
N ARG A 164 14.03 27.35 -15.73
CA ARG A 164 14.11 28.81 -15.68
C ARG A 164 15.46 29.33 -16.19
N MET A 165 16.56 28.68 -15.79
CA MET A 165 17.90 29.03 -16.27
C MET A 165 18.03 28.83 -17.78
N ASP A 166 17.55 27.69 -18.29
CA ASP A 166 17.56 27.39 -19.73
C ASP A 166 16.70 28.39 -20.52
N PHE A 167 15.54 28.78 -19.98
CA PHE A 167 14.69 29.80 -20.59
C PHE A 167 15.39 31.16 -20.71
N GLU A 168 16.06 31.62 -19.65
CA GLU A 168 16.81 32.87 -19.68
C GLU A 168 17.99 32.83 -20.65
N ARG A 169 18.67 31.68 -20.81
CA ARG A 169 19.70 31.48 -21.83
C ARG A 169 19.11 31.61 -23.24
N LEU A 170 18.04 30.86 -23.53
CA LEU A 170 17.37 30.89 -24.85
C LEU A 170 16.85 32.29 -25.19
N LYS A 171 16.36 33.03 -24.19
CA LYS A 171 15.90 34.42 -24.37
C LYS A 171 17.05 35.35 -24.79
N LYS A 172 18.25 35.16 -24.24
CA LYS A 172 19.44 35.94 -24.66
C LYS A 172 19.91 35.54 -26.06
N GLU A 173 19.95 34.24 -26.36
CA GLU A 173 20.30 33.73 -27.70
C GLU A 173 19.34 34.27 -28.76
N LYS A 174 18.03 34.23 -28.51
CA LYS A 174 17.01 34.82 -29.40
C LYS A 174 17.30 36.29 -29.71
N LYS A 175 17.63 37.09 -28.69
CA LYS A 175 17.97 38.52 -28.89
C LYS A 175 19.23 38.72 -29.73
N SER A 176 20.24 37.85 -29.62
CA SER A 176 21.44 37.93 -30.47
C SER A 176 21.08 37.62 -31.91
N ILE A 177 20.33 36.54 -32.14
CA ILE A 177 19.90 36.11 -33.48
C ILE A 177 19.02 37.17 -34.13
N GLU A 178 18.13 37.84 -33.38
CA GLU A 178 17.32 38.94 -33.90
C GLU A 178 18.17 40.12 -34.40
N LYS A 179 19.26 40.45 -33.70
CA LYS A 179 20.20 41.50 -34.13
C LYS A 179 20.96 41.08 -35.38
N GLU A 180 21.53 39.87 -35.39
CA GLU A 180 22.25 39.33 -36.55
C GLU A 180 21.35 39.23 -37.78
N LEU A 181 20.09 38.86 -37.60
CA LEU A 181 19.08 38.84 -38.66
C LEU A 181 18.82 40.25 -39.22
N MET A 182 18.71 41.27 -38.35
CA MET A 182 18.51 42.65 -38.76
C MET A 182 19.71 43.17 -39.56
N GLU A 183 20.94 42.94 -39.07
CA GLU A 183 22.17 43.32 -39.78
C GLU A 183 22.28 42.63 -41.15
N THR A 184 21.95 41.34 -41.21
CA THR A 184 21.97 40.56 -42.45
C THR A 184 20.92 41.07 -43.45
N LYS A 185 19.72 41.43 -42.98
CA LYS A 185 18.69 42.05 -43.81
C LYS A 185 19.14 43.38 -44.39
N LEU A 186 19.81 44.24 -43.59
CA LEU A 186 20.34 45.51 -44.08
C LEU A 186 21.40 45.31 -45.17
N LYS A 187 22.38 44.42 -44.92
CA LYS A 187 23.40 44.07 -45.93
C LYS A 187 22.77 43.51 -47.22
N LEU A 188 21.72 42.70 -47.10
CA LEU A 188 21.00 42.17 -48.27
C LEU A 188 20.35 43.30 -49.08
N MET A 189 19.72 44.27 -48.43
CA MET A 189 19.12 45.44 -49.10
C MET A 189 20.16 46.29 -49.83
N GLU A 190 21.32 46.53 -49.20
CA GLU A 190 22.44 47.26 -49.84
C GLU A 190 22.93 46.54 -51.10
N LEU A 191 23.14 45.22 -51.02
CA LEU A 191 23.56 44.41 -52.17
C LEU A 191 22.52 44.41 -53.30
N GLN A 192 21.23 44.41 -52.95
CA GLN A 192 20.15 44.51 -53.93
C GLN A 192 20.16 45.87 -54.66
N SER A 193 20.37 46.98 -53.95
CA SER A 193 20.49 48.31 -54.56
C SER A 193 21.68 48.40 -55.50
N ILE A 194 22.86 47.92 -55.07
CA ILE A 194 24.08 47.88 -55.91
C ILE A 194 23.84 47.03 -57.17
N ARG A 195 23.15 45.89 -57.03
CA ARG A 195 22.82 45.04 -58.19
C ARG A 195 21.96 45.79 -59.21
N ILE A 196 20.93 46.52 -58.75
CA ILE A 196 20.05 47.31 -59.62
C ILE A 196 20.85 48.40 -60.34
N GLU A 197 21.75 49.09 -59.64
CA GLU A 197 22.62 50.12 -60.25
C GLU A 197 23.56 49.52 -61.29
N LYS A 198 24.16 48.35 -61.00
CA LYS A 198 25.03 47.64 -61.94
C LYS A 198 24.29 47.19 -63.21
N GLU A 199 23.04 46.75 -63.07
CA GLU A 199 22.18 46.40 -64.21
C GLU A 199 21.85 47.65 -65.05
N LYS A 200 21.51 48.79 -64.42
CA LYS A 200 21.28 50.07 -65.12
C LYS A 200 22.53 50.60 -65.83
N PHE A 201 23.69 50.49 -65.19
CA PHE A 201 24.97 50.93 -65.76
C PHE A 201 25.29 50.19 -67.06
N LYS A 202 25.14 48.86 -67.08
CA LYS A 202 25.30 48.05 -68.30
C LYS A 202 24.40 48.50 -69.44
N GLN A 203 23.14 48.83 -69.15
CA GLN A 203 22.20 49.33 -70.17
C GLN A 203 22.66 50.68 -70.75
N LEU A 204 23.22 51.56 -69.92
CA LEU A 204 23.77 52.84 -70.37
C LEU A 204 25.04 52.63 -71.20
N GLU A 205 25.93 51.72 -70.82
CA GLU A 205 27.12 51.38 -71.62
C GLU A 205 26.76 50.91 -73.02
N GLU A 206 25.78 50.01 -73.16
CA GLU A 206 25.29 49.58 -74.48
C GLU A 206 24.70 50.74 -75.29
N LYS A 207 24.00 51.67 -74.62
CA LYS A 207 23.43 52.84 -75.28
C LYS A 207 24.50 53.84 -75.71
N VAL A 208 25.53 54.07 -74.90
CA VAL A 208 26.68 54.91 -75.25
C VAL A 208 27.39 54.34 -76.47
N LYS A 209 27.68 53.03 -76.47
CA LYS A 209 28.31 52.37 -77.63
C LYS A 209 27.51 52.56 -78.92
N LYS A 210 26.18 52.40 -78.86
CA LYS A 210 25.29 52.67 -80.02
C LYS A 210 25.35 54.13 -80.48
N LEU A 211 25.40 55.08 -79.55
CA LEU A 211 25.50 56.51 -79.88
C LEU A 211 26.87 56.88 -80.47
N GLU A 212 27.95 56.29 -79.98
CA GLU A 212 29.30 56.46 -80.53
C GLU A 212 29.38 55.94 -81.97
N ASP A 213 28.81 54.76 -82.24
CA ASP A 213 28.74 54.21 -83.61
C ASP A 213 27.92 55.13 -84.53
N GLN A 214 26.81 55.68 -84.04
CA GLN A 214 26.00 56.64 -84.78
C GLN A 214 26.75 57.95 -85.05
N LEU A 215 27.46 58.48 -84.05
CA LEU A 215 28.24 59.71 -84.18
C LEU A 215 29.34 59.53 -85.23
N ARG A 216 30.08 58.41 -85.17
CA ARG A 216 31.11 58.08 -86.16
C ARG A 216 30.52 58.02 -87.58
N GLY A 217 29.36 57.39 -87.74
CA GLY A 217 28.66 57.37 -89.02
C GLY A 217 28.31 58.77 -89.54
N ARG A 218 27.86 59.67 -88.65
CA ARG A 218 27.57 61.06 -88.99
C ARG A 218 28.83 61.87 -89.29
N GLU A 219 29.92 61.65 -88.59
CA GLU A 219 31.21 62.29 -88.88
C GLU A 219 31.73 61.89 -90.27
N GLU A 220 31.62 60.61 -90.63
CA GLU A 220 31.95 60.13 -91.97
C GLU A 220 31.04 60.73 -93.06
N GLU A 221 29.76 60.92 -92.76
CA GLU A 221 28.79 61.57 -93.65
C GLU A 221 29.09 63.06 -93.83
N ILE A 222 29.37 63.79 -92.74
CA ILE A 222 29.81 65.19 -92.78
C ILE A 222 31.09 65.32 -93.59
N LYS A 223 32.06 64.41 -93.40
CA LYS A 223 33.31 64.41 -94.16
C LYS A 223 33.04 64.26 -95.66
N ARG A 224 32.20 63.29 -96.04
CA ARG A 224 31.77 63.08 -97.44
C ARG A 224 31.08 64.30 -98.03
N LEU A 225 30.11 64.87 -97.32
CA LEU A 225 29.40 66.07 -97.76
C LEU A 225 30.33 67.29 -97.86
N ASN A 226 31.34 67.40 -97.00
CA ASN A 226 32.31 68.47 -97.06
C ASN A 226 33.26 68.31 -98.26
N GLU A 227 33.71 67.09 -98.55
CA GLU A 227 34.46 66.77 -99.78
C GLU A 227 33.64 67.10 -101.04
N GLU A 228 32.36 66.72 -101.05
CA GLU A 228 31.42 67.04 -102.13
C GLU A 228 31.19 68.55 -102.28
N LYS A 229 30.98 69.26 -101.17
CA LYS A 229 30.87 70.73 -101.14
C LYS A 229 32.11 71.39 -101.73
N ILE A 230 33.31 70.95 -101.34
CA ILE A 230 34.58 71.51 -101.87
C ILE A 230 34.65 71.30 -103.38
N SER A 231 34.31 70.10 -103.88
CA SER A 231 34.28 69.82 -105.32
C SER A 231 33.28 70.69 -106.07
N LEU A 232 32.08 70.92 -105.50
CA LEU A 232 31.09 71.81 -106.10
C LEU A 232 31.56 73.28 -106.13
N ILE A 233 32.23 73.76 -105.08
CA ILE A 233 32.81 75.11 -105.05
C ILE A 233 33.84 75.28 -106.16
N GLN A 234 34.77 74.34 -106.32
CA GLN A 234 35.75 74.37 -107.42
C GLN A 234 35.08 74.44 -108.78
N LYS A 235 34.00 73.68 -108.98
CA LYS A 235 33.24 73.67 -110.23
C LYS A 235 32.51 75.00 -110.49
N ILE A 236 32.05 75.69 -109.45
CA ILE A 236 31.47 77.04 -109.57
C ILE A 236 32.56 78.04 -109.95
N GLU A 237 33.71 78.00 -109.28
CA GLU A 237 34.86 78.88 -109.58
C GLU A 237 35.34 78.72 -111.04
N GLU A 238 35.35 77.48 -111.58
CA GLU A 238 35.65 77.20 -112.99
C GLU A 238 34.62 77.82 -113.95
N LEU A 239 33.33 77.84 -113.58
CA LEU A 239 32.26 78.39 -114.42
C LEU A 239 32.21 79.93 -114.37
N GLU A 240 32.62 80.55 -113.27
CA GLU A 240 32.68 82.01 -113.13
C GLU A 240 33.90 82.65 -113.83
N ALA A 241 34.88 81.84 -114.25
CA ALA A 241 36.08 82.30 -114.96
C ALA A 241 35.92 82.41 -116.50
N TYR A 242 34.73 82.08 -117.03
CA TYR A 242 34.35 82.22 -118.45
C TYR A 242 33.48 83.47 -118.69
#